data_AF-A0A1Q3WJQ6-F1
#
_entry.id   AF-A0A1Q3WJQ6-F1
#
_cell.length_a   1.000
_cell.length_b   1.000
_cell.length_c   1.000
_cell.angle_alpha   90.00
_cell.angle_beta   90.00
_cell.angle_gamma   90.00
#
_symmetry.space_group_name_H-M   'P 1'
#
loop_
_entity.id
_entity.type
_entity.pdbx_description
1 polymer ?
#
loop_
_entity_poly.entity_id
_entity_poly.type
_entity_poly.pdbx_seq_one_letter_code
_entity_poly.pdbx_strand_id
1 'polypeptide(L)' 'MLLLLTLFLLSLFFLKTNAMAKETSHLHVRLSTRLKDDFKAMCDEDEIDMSDKVREIIANLVRNRKRQSGKVDTKVG' A
#
# COMPACT_ATOMS: atom_id res chain seq x y z
N MET A 1 4.50 -36.10 20.34
CA MET A 1 3.32 -35.51 19.65
C MET A 1 3.22 -34.00 19.83
N LEU A 2 3.42 -33.46 21.03
CA LEU A 2 3.34 -32.01 21.29
C LEU A 2 4.32 -31.17 20.44
N LEU A 3 5.56 -31.66 20.25
CA LEU A 3 6.58 -30.97 19.44
C LEU A 3 6.21 -30.90 17.93
N LEU A 4 5.57 -31.94 17.40
CA LEU A 4 5.09 -31.92 16.01
C LEU A 4 3.91 -30.97 15.84
N LEU A 5 3.03 -30.88 16.83
CA LEU A 5 1.89 -29.97 16.82
C LEU A 5 2.36 -28.51 16.90
N THR A 6 3.36 -28.19 17.71
CA THR A 6 3.90 -26.83 17.79
C THR A 6 4.62 -26.42 16.51
N LEU A 7 5.39 -27.31 15.89
CA LEU A 7 6.02 -27.05 14.58
C LEU A 7 5.00 -26.85 13.46
N PHE A 8 3.91 -27.61 13.48
CA PHE A 8 2.81 -27.46 12.52
C PHE A 8 2.04 -26.15 12.71
N LEU A 9 1.78 -25.74 13.95
CA LEU A 9 1.15 -24.45 14.22
C LEU A 9 2.08 -23.28 13.86
N LEU A 10 3.40 -23.43 14.05
CA LEU A 10 4.39 -22.45 13.62
C LEU A 10 4.40 -22.33 12.09
N SER A 11 4.37 -23.44 11.36
CA SER A 11 4.35 -23.40 9.89
C SER A 11 3.06 -22.77 9.34
N LEU A 12 1.91 -23.02 9.97
CA LEU A 12 0.65 -22.35 9.64
C LEU A 12 0.68 -20.84 9.94
N PHE A 13 1.36 -20.43 11.02
CA PHE A 13 1.57 -19.02 11.35
C PHE A 13 2.46 -18.33 10.31
N PHE A 14 3.57 -18.97 9.89
CA PHE A 14 4.44 -18.51 8.80
C PHE A 14 3.75 -18.53 7.42
N LEU A 15 2.77 -19.40 7.20
CA LEU A 15 1.99 -19.43 5.98
C LEU A 15 0.99 -18.25 5.93
N LYS A 16 0.39 -17.88 7.07
CA LYS A 16 -0.55 -16.76 7.16
C LYS A 16 0.10 -15.39 6.90
N THR A 17 1.40 -15.24 7.15
CA THR A 17 2.12 -13.98 6.88
C THR A 17 2.59 -13.83 5.43
N ASN A 18 2.56 -14.90 4.60
CA ASN A 18 3.05 -14.86 3.23
C ASN A 18 1.96 -14.79 2.14
N ALA A 19 0.70 -14.59 2.51
CA ALA A 19 -0.39 -14.40 1.55
C ALA A 19 -0.67 -12.92 1.25
N MET A 20 0.36 -12.08 1.06
CA MET A 20 0.21 -10.98 0.10
C MET A 20 0.44 -11.60 -1.28
N ALA A 21 -0.59 -12.21 -1.84
CA ALA A 21 -0.62 -12.43 -3.27
C ALA A 21 -0.30 -11.07 -3.92
N LYS A 22 0.84 -10.96 -4.59
CA LYS A 22 1.20 -9.76 -5.35
C LYS A 22 0.26 -9.70 -6.55
N GLU A 23 -0.97 -9.27 -6.31
CA GLU A 23 -1.91 -8.98 -7.38
C GLU A 23 -1.38 -7.74 -8.09
N THR A 24 -0.69 -7.97 -9.21
CA THR A 24 -0.24 -6.89 -10.08
C THR A 24 -1.45 -6.41 -10.88
N SER A 25 -2.00 -5.27 -10.47
CA SER A 25 -3.03 -4.55 -11.21
C SER A 25 -2.39 -3.41 -12.02
N HIS A 26 -2.86 -3.22 -13.25
CA HIS A 26 -2.42 -2.10 -14.10
C HIS A 26 -3.38 -0.91 -13.96
N LEU A 27 -2.83 0.27 -13.68
CA LEU A 27 -3.58 1.53 -13.61
C LEU A 27 -3.10 2.46 -14.72
N HIS A 28 -4.01 2.82 -15.63
CA HIS A 28 -3.75 3.84 -16.65
C HIS A 28 -4.23 5.20 -16.15
N VAL A 29 -3.31 6.15 -16.02
CA VAL A 29 -3.61 7.53 -15.60
C VAL A 29 -3.43 8.47 -16.79
N ARG A 30 -4.45 9.27 -17.10
CA ARG A 30 -4.36 10.32 -18.12
C ARG A 30 -3.99 11.63 -17.44
N LEU A 31 -2.90 12.23 -17.88
CA LEU A 31 -2.39 13.51 -17.40
C LEU A 31 -2.21 14.45 -18.60
N SER A 32 -2.22 15.76 -18.36
CA SER A 32 -1.74 16.71 -19.36
C SER A 32 -0.24 16.49 -19.59
N THR A 33 0.26 16.82 -20.79
CA THR A 33 1.67 16.65 -21.15
C THR A 33 2.58 17.36 -20.15
N ARG A 34 2.29 18.64 -19.87
CA ARG A 34 3.06 19.45 -18.92
C ARG A 34 3.13 18.82 -17.52
N LEU A 35 1.99 18.37 -16.98
CA LEU A 35 1.97 17.76 -15.65
C LEU A 35 2.74 16.44 -15.62
N LYS A 36 2.69 15.66 -16.71
CA LYS A 36 3.46 14.41 -16.82
C LYS A 36 4.96 14.70 -16.82
N ASP A 37 5.39 15.71 -17.56
CA ASP A 37 6.81 16.08 -17.67
C ASP A 37 7.33 16.62 -16.33
N ASP A 38 6.58 17.51 -15.68
CA ASP A 38 6.92 18.03 -14.35
C ASP A 38 6.98 16.89 -13.30
N PHE A 39 6.01 15.96 -13.33
CA PHE A 39 6.01 14.81 -12.42
C PHE A 39 7.17 13.85 -12.69
N LYS A 40 7.51 13.63 -13.96
CA LYS A 40 8.66 12.81 -14.34
C LYS A 40 9.96 13.43 -13.86
N ALA A 41 10.17 14.73 -14.08
CA ALA A 41 11.37 15.43 -13.63
C ALA A 41 11.57 15.30 -12.11
N MET A 42 10.50 15.50 -11.33
CA MET A 42 10.52 15.27 -9.87
C MET A 42 10.90 13.83 -9.51
N CYS A 43 10.38 12.82 -10.23
CA CYS A 43 10.73 11.42 -9.96
C CYS A 43 12.19 11.09 -10.35
N ASP A 44 12.67 11.68 -11.44
CA ASP A 44 14.05 11.53 -11.90
C ASP A 44 15.05 12.17 -10.90
N GLU A 45 14.71 13.33 -10.33
CA GLU A 45 15.49 14.00 -9.27
C GLU A 45 15.56 13.17 -7.97
N ASP A 46 14.45 12.53 -7.60
CA ASP A 46 14.34 11.68 -6.40
C ASP A 46 14.83 10.24 -6.63
N GLU A 47 15.33 9.91 -7.82
CA GLU A 47 15.73 8.56 -8.26
C GLU A 47 14.66 7.48 -7.97
N ILE A 48 13.38 7.80 -8.20
CA ILE A 48 12.25 6.93 -7.92
C ILE A 48 11.43 6.60 -9.18
N ASP A 49 10.95 5.36 -9.30
CA ASP A 49 10.04 5.01 -10.38
C ASP A 49 8.69 5.73 -10.22
N MET A 50 8.15 6.23 -11.34
CA MET A 50 6.85 6.92 -11.36
C MET A 50 5.73 6.06 -10.74
N SER A 51 5.76 4.75 -10.96
CA SER A 51 4.74 3.84 -10.42
C SER A 51 4.87 3.69 -8.91
N ASP A 52 6.09 3.67 -8.37
CA ASP A 52 6.32 3.66 -6.92
C ASP A 52 5.86 4.97 -6.29
N LYS A 53 6.13 6.10 -6.93
CA LYS A 53 5.66 7.39 -6.42
C LYS A 53 4.13 7.48 -6.42
N VAL A 54 3.48 6.98 -7.47
CA VAL A 54 2.00 6.90 -7.51
C VAL A 54 1.46 5.96 -6.43
N ARG A 55 2.09 4.80 -6.19
CA ARG A 55 1.73 3.90 -5.09
C ARG A 55 1.84 4.58 -3.73
N GLU A 56 2.90 5.35 -3.51
CA GLU A 56 3.11 6.11 -2.28
C GLU A 56 2.01 7.16 -2.07
N ILE A 57 1.71 7.96 -3.09
CA ILE A 57 0.65 8.99 -3.05
C ILE A 57 -0.70 8.37 -2.72
N ILE A 58 -1.07 7.28 -3.40
CA ILE A 58 -2.34 6.56 -3.15
C ILE A 58 -2.37 6.04 -1.70
N ALA A 59 -1.29 5.43 -1.21
CA ALA A 59 -1.23 4.90 0.14
C ALA A 59 -1.39 6.00 1.19
N ASN A 60 -0.74 7.15 0.99
CA ASN A 60 -0.85 8.31 1.88
C ASN A 60 -2.28 8.88 1.89
N LEU A 61 -2.90 9.02 0.71
CA LEU A 61 -4.29 9.48 0.60
C LEU A 61 -5.27 8.55 1.34
N VAL A 62 -5.16 7.24 1.12
CA VAL A 62 -6.04 6.24 1.76
C VAL A 62 -5.86 6.23 3.28
N ARG A 63 -4.62 6.29 3.77
CA ARG A 63 -4.33 6.34 5.21
C ARG A 63 -4.88 7.61 5.86
N ASN A 64 -4.69 8.75 5.21
CA ASN A 64 -5.19 10.04 5.71
C ASN A 64 -6.72 10.05 5.77
N ARG A 65 -7.39 9.52 4.73
CA ARG A 65 -8.86 9.39 4.73
C ARG A 65 -9.37 8.50 5.86
N LYS A 66 -8.73 7.36 6.13
CA LYS A 66 -9.09 6.47 7.25
C LYS A 66 -8.97 7.19 8.60
N ARG A 67 -7.89 7.96 8.82
CA ARG A 67 -7.70 8.74 10.06
C ARG A 67 -8.76 9.83 10.25
N GLN A 68 -9.23 10.45 9.16
CA GLN A 68 -10.29 11.45 9.22
C GLN A 68 -11.66 10.83 9.48
N SER A 69 -11.97 9.70 8.83
CA SER A 69 -13.24 9.00 9.01
C SER A 69 -13.42 8.45 10.43
N GLY A 70 -12.33 8.00 11.09
CA GLY A 70 -12.38 7.45 12.46
C GLY A 70 -12.60 8.50 13.57
N LYS A 71 -12.64 9.80 13.27
CA LYS A 71 -12.92 10.86 14.26
C LYS A 71 -14.42 11.20 14.38
N VAL A 72 -15.27 10.66 13.52
CA VAL A 72 -16.71 10.99 13.48
C VAL A 72 -17.54 10.14 14.45
N ASP A 73 -17.06 8.96 14.86
CA ASP A 73 -17.84 8.02 15.69
C ASP A 73 -17.64 8.13 17.21
N THR A 74 -16.93 9.16 17.72
CA THR A 74 -16.67 9.32 19.17
C THR A 74 -17.36 10.54 19.79
N LYS A 75 -18.52 10.93 19.25
CA LYS A 75 -19.40 11.92 19.90
C LYS A 75 -20.86 11.46 19.89
N VAL A 76 -21.14 10.35 20.56
CA VAL A 76 -22.41 10.16 21.24
C VAL A 76 -22.06 9.64 22.64
N GLY A 77 -21.78 10.60 23.51
CA GLY A 77 -21.82 10.44 24.97
C GLY A 77 -23.11 11.05 25.49
#